data_AF-A0A2R5L2X1-F1
#
_entry.id   AF-A0A2R5L2X1-F1
#
_cell.length_a   1.000
_cell.length_b   1.000
_cell.length_c   1.000
_cell.angle_alpha   90.00
_cell.angle_beta   90.00
_cell.angle_gamma   90.00
#
_symmetry.space_group_name_H-M   'P 1'
#
loop_
_entity.id
_entity.type
_entity.pdbx_description
1 polymer ?
#
loop_
_entity_poly.entity_id
_entity_poly.type
_entity_poly.pdbx_seq_one_letter_code
_entity_poly.pdbx_strand_id
1 'polypeptide(L)'
;KLLLTSYDQFEETIGYTFLDQSYLLQAFTHASFCRNRLTDCYQRLEFLGDAVLDYLITRHLFEDCRHHSPGALTDLRSALVNNTIFATLAVKHRFHKYFRHFSPGLDAVIRDFVKDQEQNGHAINEEYYLAEGETESD
;
A
#
# COMPACT_ATOMS: atom_id res chain seq x y z
N LYS A 1 -5.33 -14.46 21.84
CA LYS A 1 -5.51 -15.45 20.75
C LYS A 1 -6.61 -15.08 19.76
N LEU A 2 -7.81 -14.63 20.17
CA LEU A 2 -8.92 -14.33 19.24
C LEU A 2 -8.65 -13.23 18.17
N LEU A 3 -7.74 -12.29 18.42
CA LEU A 3 -7.43 -11.19 17.48
C LEU A 3 -6.45 -11.59 16.35
N LEU A 4 -5.79 -12.75 16.46
CA LEU A 4 -4.75 -13.18 15.52
C LEU A 4 -5.23 -14.28 14.57
N THR A 5 -6.31 -14.99 14.91
CA THR A 5 -6.83 -16.17 14.18
C THR A 5 -7.21 -15.87 12.72
N SER A 6 -7.40 -14.61 12.34
CA SER A 6 -7.72 -14.22 10.96
C SER A 6 -6.50 -13.94 10.09
N TYR A 7 -5.29 -13.85 10.65
CA TYR A 7 -4.12 -13.38 9.90
C TYR A 7 -3.33 -14.49 9.20
N ASP A 8 -3.54 -15.77 9.54
CA ASP A 8 -2.84 -16.89 8.88
C ASP A 8 -3.11 -16.89 7.35
N GLN A 9 -4.37 -16.63 6.95
CA GLN A 9 -4.74 -16.50 5.54
C GLN A 9 -4.11 -15.28 4.85
N PHE A 10 -3.85 -14.22 5.63
CA PHE A 10 -3.20 -13.02 5.12
C PHE A 10 -1.73 -13.30 4.83
N GLU A 11 -1.03 -13.94 5.77
CA GLU A 11 0.38 -14.35 5.62
C GLU A 11 0.57 -15.27 4.40
N GLU A 12 -0.35 -16.22 4.18
CA GLU A 12 -0.37 -17.05 2.97
C GLU A 12 -0.56 -16.21 1.70
N THR A 13 -1.47 -15.23 1.73
CA THR A 13 -1.77 -14.37 0.56
C THR A 13 -0.58 -13.51 0.15
N ILE A 14 0.20 -13.01 1.11
CA ILE A 14 1.39 -12.20 0.83
C ILE A 14 2.68 -13.03 0.73
N GLY A 15 2.63 -14.34 1.01
CA GLY A 15 3.78 -15.23 0.99
C GLY A 15 4.85 -14.90 2.04
N TYR A 16 4.44 -14.33 3.18
CA TYR A 16 5.35 -13.89 4.24
C TYR A 16 4.80 -14.24 5.62
N THR A 17 5.60 -14.94 6.42
CA THR A 17 5.30 -15.30 7.81
C THR A 17 6.01 -14.33 8.75
N PHE A 18 5.24 -13.62 9.56
CA PHE A 18 5.77 -12.71 10.57
C PHE A 18 6.40 -13.48 11.73
N LEU A 19 7.63 -13.13 12.06
CA LEU A 19 8.28 -13.63 13.27
C LEU A 19 7.52 -13.20 14.54
N ASP A 20 7.04 -11.96 14.54
CA ASP A 20 6.17 -11.42 15.59
C ASP A 20 4.86 -10.87 14.97
N GLN A 21 3.77 -11.60 15.21
CA GLN A 21 2.43 -11.24 14.74
C GLN A 21 1.88 -9.96 15.41
N SER A 22 2.53 -9.44 16.46
CA SER A 22 2.15 -8.16 17.06
C SER A 22 2.30 -7.01 16.07
N TYR A 23 3.32 -7.02 15.21
CA TYR A 23 3.50 -6.00 14.18
C TYR A 23 2.42 -6.06 13.11
N LEU A 24 2.00 -7.28 12.74
CA LEU A 24 0.89 -7.46 11.82
C LEU A 24 -0.42 -6.93 12.41
N LEU A 25 -0.69 -7.23 13.69
CA LEU A 25 -1.83 -6.67 14.41
C LEU A 25 -1.78 -5.13 14.45
N GLN A 26 -0.62 -4.55 14.77
CA GLN A 26 -0.42 -3.11 14.80
C GLN A 26 -0.68 -2.47 13.42
N ALA A 27 -0.12 -3.04 12.35
CA ALA A 27 -0.26 -2.54 10.99
C ALA A 27 -1.73 -2.50 10.51
N PHE A 28 -2.55 -3.44 10.96
CA PHE A 28 -3.98 -3.50 10.61
C PHE A 28 -4.92 -2.80 11.60
N THR A 29 -4.39 -2.12 12.63
CA THR A 29 -5.22 -1.46 13.66
C THR A 29 -5.31 0.03 13.43
N HIS A 30 -6.49 0.52 13.04
CA HIS A 30 -6.80 1.95 12.98
C HIS A 30 -6.97 2.56 14.39
N ALA A 31 -6.67 3.84 14.53
CA ALA A 31 -6.75 4.57 15.82
C ALA A 31 -8.14 4.50 16.49
N SER A 32 -9.22 4.35 15.71
CA SER A 32 -10.58 4.19 16.25
C SER A 32 -10.85 2.81 16.86
N PHE A 33 -9.98 1.82 16.65
CA PHE A 33 -10.17 0.45 17.15
C PHE A 33 -9.72 0.30 18.61
N CYS A 34 -10.50 0.85 19.53
CA CYS A 34 -10.21 0.86 20.98
C CYS A 34 -10.16 -0.52 21.67
N ARG A 35 -10.53 -1.60 20.97
CA ARG A 35 -10.44 -2.98 21.49
C ARG A 35 -9.02 -3.52 21.49
N ASN A 36 -8.12 -2.98 20.66
CA ASN A 36 -6.72 -3.37 20.71
C ASN A 36 -6.04 -2.68 21.90
N ARG A 37 -5.64 -3.46 22.89
CA ARG A 37 -4.86 -3.02 24.06
C ARG A 37 -3.46 -3.66 24.09
N LEU A 38 -3.09 -4.36 23.03
CA LEU A 38 -1.85 -5.12 22.93
C LEU A 38 -0.77 -4.35 22.19
N THR A 39 -1.16 -3.55 21.20
CA THR A 39 -0.25 -2.77 20.36
C THR A 39 -0.79 -1.36 20.15
N ASP A 40 0.07 -0.48 19.66
CA ASP A 40 -0.34 0.83 19.13
C ASP A 40 -1.21 0.68 17.86
N CYS A 41 -1.68 1.81 17.33
CA CYS A 41 -2.24 1.87 15.99
C CYS A 41 -1.14 1.93 14.90
N TYR A 42 -1.55 1.81 13.64
CA TYR A 42 -0.62 1.71 12.50
C TYR A 42 0.20 2.97 12.21
N GLN A 43 -0.19 4.15 12.71
CA GLN A 43 0.35 5.45 12.25
C GLN A 43 1.87 5.57 12.34
N ARG A 44 2.50 4.98 13.36
CA ARG A 44 3.98 4.97 13.47
C ARG A 44 4.64 4.05 12.44
N LEU A 45 3.99 2.95 12.08
CA LEU A 45 4.44 2.04 11.03
C LEU A 45 4.21 2.65 9.65
N GLU A 46 3.11 3.38 9.44
CA GLU A 46 2.86 4.17 8.23
C GLU A 46 3.97 5.18 7.99
N PHE A 47 4.32 5.99 9.02
CA PHE A 47 5.41 6.96 8.91
C PHE A 47 6.74 6.32 8.46
N LEU A 48 7.08 5.15 8.99
CA LEU A 48 8.28 4.41 8.57
C LEU A 48 8.11 3.80 7.17
N GLY A 49 6.95 3.22 6.90
CA GLY A 49 6.61 2.54 5.65
C GLY A 49 6.67 3.48 4.45
N ASP A 50 6.20 4.72 4.60
CA ASP A 50 6.26 5.74 3.55
C ASP A 50 7.70 6.01 3.11
N ALA A 51 8.61 6.21 4.06
CA ALA A 51 10.02 6.44 3.74
C ALA A 51 10.69 5.22 3.10
N VAL A 52 10.33 4.00 3.54
CA VAL A 52 10.85 2.75 2.97
C VAL A 52 10.36 2.56 1.52
N LEU A 53 9.06 2.76 1.27
CA LEU A 53 8.48 2.62 -0.06
C LEU A 53 9.01 3.69 -1.01
N ASP A 54 9.12 4.93 -0.56
CA ASP A 54 9.71 6.02 -1.35
C ASP A 54 11.13 5.70 -1.79
N TYR A 55 11.97 5.20 -0.88
CA TYR A 55 13.34 4.78 -1.20
C TYR A 55 13.37 3.61 -2.20
N LEU A 56 12.58 2.56 -1.97
CA LEU A 56 12.57 1.37 -2.84
C LEU A 56 12.11 1.71 -4.26
N ILE A 57 11.05 2.53 -4.39
CA ILE A 57 10.54 2.98 -5.68
C ILE A 57 11.55 3.90 -6.36
N THR A 58 12.11 4.87 -5.63
CA THR A 58 13.13 5.77 -6.17
C THR A 58 14.36 5.01 -6.66
N ARG A 59 14.84 4.02 -5.89
CA ARG A 59 15.96 3.17 -6.30
C ARG A 59 15.63 2.37 -7.57
N HIS A 60 14.43 1.79 -7.63
CA HIS A 60 13.99 1.04 -8.81
C HIS A 60 13.94 1.92 -10.07
N LEU A 61 13.44 3.15 -9.95
CA LEU A 61 13.41 4.12 -11.06
C LEU A 61 14.81 4.58 -11.47
N PHE A 62 15.71 4.77 -10.51
CA PHE A 62 17.09 5.18 -10.77
C PHE A 62 17.93 4.08 -11.44
N GLU A 63 17.70 2.82 -11.07
CA GLU A 63 18.39 1.65 -11.64
C GLU A 63 17.79 1.18 -12.97
N ASP A 64 16.72 1.82 -13.45
CA ASP A 64 16.07 1.53 -14.73
C ASP A 64 17.01 1.82 -15.91
N CYS A 65 17.13 0.86 -16.83
CA CYS A 65 18.00 0.94 -18.00
C CYS A 65 17.64 2.08 -18.97
N ARG A 66 16.47 2.70 -18.81
CA ARG A 66 15.99 3.82 -19.62
C ARG A 66 16.70 5.15 -19.32
N HIS A 67 17.48 5.25 -18.24
CA HIS A 67 18.27 6.44 -17.88
C HIS A 67 17.44 7.73 -17.92
N HIS A 68 16.32 7.73 -17.20
CA HIS A 68 15.39 8.86 -17.14
C HIS A 68 16.09 10.15 -16.65
N SER A 69 15.67 11.29 -17.19
CA SER A 69 16.15 12.60 -16.74
C SER A 69 15.73 12.87 -15.27
N PRO A 70 16.42 13.77 -14.54
CA PRO A 70 16.04 14.12 -13.17
C PRO A 70 14.59 14.62 -13.02
N GLY A 71 14.07 15.32 -14.04
CA GLY A 71 12.67 15.75 -14.10
C GLY A 71 11.72 14.55 -14.23
N ALA A 72 11.98 13.67 -15.21
CA ALA A 72 11.19 12.47 -15.43
C ALA A 72 11.17 11.54 -14.21
N LEU A 73 12.31 11.36 -13.53
CA LEU A 73 12.38 10.59 -12.28
C LEU A 73 11.47 11.17 -11.18
N THR A 74 11.39 12.50 -11.09
CA THR A 74 10.53 13.18 -10.11
C THR A 74 9.05 12.98 -10.43
N ASP A 75 8.68 13.06 -11.71
CA ASP A 75 7.30 12.86 -12.17
C ASP A 75 6.86 11.41 -12.01
N LEU A 76 7.71 10.45 -12.43
CA LEU A 76 7.49 9.02 -12.24
C LEU A 76 7.34 8.66 -10.77
N ARG A 77 8.23 9.15 -9.91
CA ARG A 77 8.13 8.91 -8.46
C ARG A 77 6.82 9.47 -7.91
N SER A 78 6.43 10.67 -8.28
CA SER A 78 5.19 11.30 -7.80
C SER A 78 3.93 10.57 -8.28
N ALA A 79 3.99 9.96 -9.46
CA ALA A 79 2.90 9.13 -9.98
C ALA A 79 2.77 7.77 -9.26
N LEU A 80 3.90 7.16 -8.88
CA LEU A 80 3.94 5.84 -8.25
C LEU A 80 3.77 5.88 -6.74
N VAL A 81 4.37 6.86 -6.08
CA VAL A 81 4.27 7.08 -4.63
C VAL A 81 3.01 7.91 -4.36
N ASN A 82 1.85 7.27 -4.54
CA ASN A 82 0.55 7.91 -4.41
C ASN A 82 -0.41 7.04 -3.59
N ASN A 83 -1.09 7.66 -2.62
CA ASN A 83 -2.09 7.01 -1.77
C ASN A 83 -3.19 6.28 -2.56
N THR A 84 -3.59 6.79 -3.73
CA THR A 84 -4.58 6.13 -4.59
C THR A 84 -4.05 4.81 -5.13
N ILE A 85 -2.79 4.76 -5.56
CA ILE A 85 -2.13 3.54 -6.04
C ILE A 85 -2.01 2.54 -4.91
N PHE A 86 -1.56 2.97 -3.73
CA PHE A 86 -1.47 2.11 -2.56
C PHE A 86 -2.83 1.59 -2.10
N ALA A 87 -3.88 2.41 -2.16
CA ALA A 87 -5.24 1.98 -1.84
C ALA A 87 -5.76 0.93 -2.84
N THR A 88 -5.55 1.14 -4.14
CA THR A 88 -5.90 0.15 -5.18
C THR A 88 -5.16 -1.17 -4.96
N LEU A 89 -3.85 -1.13 -4.69
CA LEU A 89 -3.05 -2.31 -4.40
C LEU A 89 -3.52 -3.02 -3.11
N ALA A 90 -3.79 -2.27 -2.04
CA ALA A 90 -4.30 -2.82 -0.79
C ALA A 90 -5.64 -3.55 -1.01
N VAL A 91 -6.53 -3.00 -1.83
CA VAL A 91 -7.80 -3.67 -2.18
C VAL A 91 -7.57 -4.90 -3.05
N LYS A 92 -6.74 -4.79 -4.10
CA LYS A 92 -6.36 -5.90 -4.99
C LYS A 92 -5.82 -7.10 -4.21
N HIS A 93 -5.00 -6.83 -3.19
CA HIS A 93 -4.43 -7.85 -2.30
C HIS A 93 -5.31 -8.14 -1.06
N ARG A 94 -6.54 -7.63 -1.01
CA ARG A 94 -7.56 -7.92 0.01
C ARG A 94 -7.21 -7.48 1.44
N PHE A 95 -6.35 -6.48 1.60
CA PHE A 95 -5.93 -5.95 2.91
C PHE A 95 -7.15 -5.43 3.70
N HIS A 96 -8.13 -4.85 3.01
CA HIS A 96 -9.37 -4.35 3.59
C HIS A 96 -10.16 -5.40 4.41
N LYS A 97 -10.01 -6.69 4.14
CA LYS A 97 -10.68 -7.77 4.90
C LYS A 97 -10.12 -7.95 6.31
N TYR A 98 -8.89 -7.52 6.51
CA TYR A 98 -8.14 -7.71 7.76
C TYR A 98 -8.00 -6.40 8.56
N PHE A 99 -8.39 -5.28 7.96
CA PHE A 99 -8.33 -3.95 8.56
C PHE A 99 -9.34 -3.78 9.71
N ARG A 100 -8.86 -3.31 10.86
CA ARG A 100 -9.65 -3.19 12.11
C ARG A 100 -9.91 -1.73 12.45
N HIS A 101 -11.18 -1.34 12.48
CA HIS A 101 -11.62 0.01 12.83
C HIS A 101 -13.03 0.01 13.45
N PHE A 102 -13.38 1.09 14.15
CA PHE A 102 -14.76 1.38 14.60
C PHE A 102 -15.24 2.73 14.05
N SER A 103 -15.17 2.90 12.73
CA SER A 103 -15.67 4.10 12.05
C SER A 103 -16.65 3.70 10.95
N PRO A 104 -17.98 3.90 11.15
CA PRO A 104 -19.00 3.56 10.15
C PRO A 104 -18.87 4.37 8.85
N GLY A 105 -18.42 5.62 8.95
CA GLY A 105 -18.17 6.45 7.76
C GLY A 105 -17.02 5.90 6.93
N LEU A 106 -15.91 5.52 7.58
CA LEU A 106 -14.77 4.90 6.90
C LEU A 106 -15.15 3.55 6.29
N ASP A 107 -15.96 2.77 6.99
CA ASP A 107 -16.50 1.48 6.53
C ASP A 107 -17.30 1.62 5.22
N ALA A 108 -18.17 2.65 5.13
CA ALA A 108 -18.90 2.94 3.91
C ALA A 108 -17.97 3.30 2.75
N VAL A 109 -17.01 4.20 2.98
CA VAL A 109 -16.03 4.63 1.96
C VAL A 109 -15.18 3.45 1.47
N ILE A 110 -14.68 2.61 2.38
CA ILE A 110 -13.90 1.41 2.01
C ILE A 110 -14.75 0.47 1.16
N ARG A 111 -16.02 0.23 1.53
CA ARG A 111 -16.89 -0.65 0.74
C ARG A 111 -17.15 -0.11 -0.66
N ASP A 112 -17.46 1.18 -0.78
CA ASP A 112 -17.73 1.80 -2.07
C ASP A 112 -16.47 1.74 -2.95
N PHE A 113 -15.30 2.07 -2.38
CA PHE A 113 -14.02 1.96 -3.09
C PHE A 113 -13.70 0.53 -3.52
N VAL A 114 -13.93 -0.48 -2.66
CA VAL A 114 -13.73 -1.90 -3.01
C VAL A 114 -14.60 -2.28 -4.20
N LYS A 115 -15.88 -1.90 -4.18
CA LYS A 115 -16.83 -2.17 -5.27
C LYS A 115 -16.39 -1.53 -6.58
N ASP A 116 -15.96 -0.27 -6.53
CA ASP A 116 -15.49 0.46 -7.72
C ASP A 116 -14.23 -0.21 -8.30
N GLN A 117 -13.30 -0.63 -7.45
CA GLN A 117 -12.08 -1.31 -7.88
C GLN A 117 -12.35 -2.71 -8.47
N GLU A 118 -13.29 -3.46 -7.91
CA GLU A 118 -13.72 -4.76 -8.46
C GLU A 118 -14.38 -4.61 -9.84
N GLN A 119 -15.17 -3.55 -10.05
CA GLN A 119 -15.79 -3.26 -11.35
C GLN A 119 -14.77 -2.85 -12.42
N ASN A 120 -13.74 -2.10 -12.00
CA ASN A 120 -12.69 -1.60 -12.90
C ASN A 120 -11.50 -2.57 -13.02
N GLY A 121 -11.58 -3.79 -12.47
CA GLY A 121 -10.54 -4.81 -12.56
C GLY A 121 -9.22 -4.44 -11.87
N HIS A 122 -9.26 -3.54 -10.89
CA HIS A 122 -8.07 -2.96 -10.23
C HIS A 122 -7.09 -2.32 -11.21
N ALA A 123 -7.58 -1.74 -12.31
CA ALA A 123 -6.74 -1.06 -13.28
C ALA A 123 -5.95 0.07 -12.61
N ILE A 124 -4.62 -0.07 -12.62
CA ILE A 124 -3.69 1.00 -12.31
C ILE A 124 -3.27 1.56 -13.66
N ASN A 125 -3.35 2.88 -13.86
CA ASN A 125 -2.99 3.45 -15.16
C ASN A 125 -1.47 3.31 -15.36
N GLU A 126 -1.05 2.28 -16.11
CA GLU A 126 0.35 1.99 -16.44
C GLU A 126 0.93 2.98 -17.44
N GLU A 127 0.13 3.90 -18.01
CA GLU A 127 0.60 4.98 -18.90
C GLU A 127 1.74 5.79 -18.31
N TYR A 128 1.83 5.91 -16.97
CA TYR A 128 2.95 6.57 -16.32
C TYR A 128 4.29 5.87 -16.56
N TYR A 129 4.32 4.53 -16.68
CA TYR A 129 5.54 3.80 -17.02
C TYR A 129 5.90 3.88 -18.50
N LEU A 130 4.96 4.21 -19.38
CA LEU A 130 5.11 4.13 -20.84
C LEU A 130 5.32 5.49 -21.52
N ALA A 131 5.27 6.59 -20.77
CA ALA A 131 5.64 7.91 -21.26
C ALA A 131 7.15 7.96 -21.57
N GLU A 132 7.45 7.56 -22.79
CA GLU A 132 8.61 7.81 -23.66
C GLU A 132 9.93 8.16 -22.98
N GLY A 133 10.91 7.26 -23.14
CA GLY A 133 12.30 7.61 -22.94
C GLY A 133 12.70 8.73 -23.89
N GLU A 134 12.71 9.95 -23.39
CA GLU A 134 13.44 11.05 -23.99
C GLU A 134 14.93 10.72 -23.81
N THR A 135 15.49 9.99 -24.78
CA THR A 135 16.93 9.99 -25.00
C THR A 135 17.33 11.42 -25.33
N GLU A 136 17.84 12.16 -24.35
CA GLU A 136 18.66 13.34 -24.66
C GLU A 136 19.86 12.82 -25.45
N SER A 137 19.85 13.09 -26.75
CA SER A 137 21.01 12.91 -27.62
C SER A 137 22.07 13.94 -27.23
N ASP A 138 23.22 13.46 -26.76
CA ASP A 138 24.47 14.24 -26.66
C ASP A 138 24.88 14.88 -28.00
#